data_AF-H2ZVC1-F1
#
_entry.id   AF-H2ZVC1-F1
#
_cell.length_a   1.000
_cell.length_b   1.000
_cell.length_c   1.000
_cell.angle_alpha   90.00
_cell.angle_beta   90.00
_cell.angle_gamma   90.00
#
_symmetry.space_group_name_H-M   'P 1'
#
loop_
_entity.id
_entity.type
_entity.pdbx_description
1 polymer ?
#
loop_
_entity_poly.entity_id
_entity_poly.type
_entity_poly.pdbx_seq_one_letter_code
_entity_poly.pdbx_strand_id
1 'polypeptide(L)'
;HICYTDIPVSLLQVKCVRYWPDDSEIYGDIKVTLIETEPLAEYVIRTFTVQKTFFFSGEGKGHHEIREIRQFHFTSWPDHGVPCYATGLLGFVRQVKFLNPPEAGSIVVHCSAGAGRTGCFIAVDIMLDMAENEGVVDIFNCIRELRSQRVNMVQTEEQYVFVHDAILEACLCGNTAIPVCEFRAVYYNISKTDPQTNSSQIKDEFQTLNIVTPRVRPEDCSIGLLPRNHDKNRSIDVLPLDRCLPFLISVDGETSNYINAALMDSHKQPAAFIVTQHPLPNTVADFWRLVFDYNCSSVVMLNEMDAAQLCMQYWPEKSSCYGPIQVEFVSADVDEDNLSRIFRICNMARPQDGYRMVQHFQFIGWPAYRDTPPSKRSILKLVRWLNKWQEQYDGGEGRTVVHCLTGGGRSGTFCAVCSICEMIQQQSIIDVFHTVKTLRNNKSNMVDTLDQYKFIYEVALDYLSSF
;
A
#
# COMPACT_ATOMS: atom_id res chain seq x y z
N HIS A 1 22.31 0.08 3.75
CA HIS A 1 22.62 -0.33 2.37
C HIS A 1 21.36 -0.27 1.54
N ILE A 2 21.32 0.34 0.34
CA ILE A 2 20.08 0.46 -0.45
C ILE A 2 20.14 -0.27 -1.79
N CYS A 3 19.20 -1.19 -2.07
CA CYS A 3 19.11 -1.94 -3.34
C CYS A 3 17.85 -1.58 -4.13
N TYR A 4 17.93 -1.61 -5.47
CA TYR A 4 16.80 -1.41 -6.38
C TYR A 4 16.86 -2.43 -7.52
N THR A 5 16.53 -3.72 -7.30
CA THR A 5 16.04 -4.68 -8.33
C THR A 5 15.91 -6.11 -7.81
N ASP A 6 14.82 -6.82 -8.17
CA ASP A 6 14.83 -8.21 -8.68
C ASP A 6 13.43 -8.57 -9.25
N ILE A 7 13.38 -9.21 -10.44
CA ILE A 7 12.17 -9.81 -11.07
C ILE A 7 12.58 -11.18 -11.66
N PRO A 8 11.70 -12.21 -11.68
CA PRO A 8 12.06 -13.56 -12.11
C PRO A 8 12.40 -13.68 -13.60
N VAL A 9 13.31 -14.60 -13.84
CA VAL A 9 13.97 -14.93 -15.10
C VAL A 9 12.97 -15.39 -16.16
N SER A 10 12.78 -14.58 -17.21
CA SER A 10 12.66 -15.13 -18.58
C SER A 10 12.93 -14.15 -19.72
N LEU A 11 13.10 -12.84 -19.51
CA LEU A 11 13.44 -11.88 -20.59
C LEU A 11 14.31 -10.66 -20.18
N LEU A 12 14.87 -10.63 -18.96
CA LEU A 12 15.44 -9.41 -18.36
C LEU A 12 16.97 -9.40 -18.31
N GLN A 13 17.56 -8.27 -18.71
CA GLN A 13 18.96 -7.93 -18.44
C GLN A 13 19.19 -7.85 -16.92
N VAL A 14 20.11 -8.66 -16.39
CA VAL A 14 20.48 -8.62 -14.96
C VAL A 14 20.95 -7.21 -14.59
N LYS A 15 20.24 -6.55 -13.66
CA LYS A 15 20.53 -5.17 -13.23
C LYS A 15 21.46 -5.11 -12.02
N CYS A 16 21.37 -6.08 -11.13
CA CYS A 16 22.19 -6.25 -9.93
C CYS A 16 22.32 -7.76 -9.66
N VAL A 17 23.48 -8.21 -9.16
CA VAL A 17 23.61 -9.58 -8.66
C VAL A 17 23.21 -9.56 -7.18
N ARG A 18 22.43 -10.54 -6.76
CA ARG A 18 22.10 -10.74 -5.35
C ARG A 18 23.40 -10.96 -4.55
N TYR A 19 23.67 -10.07 -3.60
CA TYR A 19 24.89 -10.07 -2.75
C TYR A 19 24.58 -10.38 -1.27
N TRP A 20 23.38 -10.89 -0.97
CA TRP A 20 22.95 -11.23 0.39
C TRP A 20 22.38 -12.65 0.46
N PRO A 21 22.60 -13.38 1.58
CA PRO A 21 22.15 -14.75 1.73
C PRO A 21 20.67 -14.84 2.14
N ASP A 22 20.09 -16.03 2.03
CA ASP A 22 18.79 -16.38 2.64
C ASP A 22 18.93 -16.80 4.12
N ASP A 23 20.12 -17.23 4.54
CA ASP A 23 20.43 -17.60 5.92
C ASP A 23 21.83 -17.11 6.30
N SER A 24 22.88 -17.83 5.92
CA SER A 24 24.27 -17.42 6.20
C SER A 24 25.18 -17.77 5.03
N GLU A 25 26.04 -16.84 4.63
CA GLU A 25 27.04 -17.05 3.57
C GLU A 25 28.32 -16.24 3.85
N ILE A 26 29.44 -16.69 3.29
CA ILE A 26 30.74 -16.02 3.40
C ILE A 26 31.11 -15.43 2.05
N TYR A 27 31.29 -14.10 2.02
CA TYR A 27 31.76 -13.35 0.87
C TYR A 27 33.20 -12.88 1.12
N GLY A 28 34.18 -13.59 0.55
CA GLY A 28 35.59 -13.33 0.82
C GLY A 28 35.95 -13.64 2.27
N ASP A 29 36.34 -12.62 3.04
CA ASP A 29 36.63 -12.72 4.47
C ASP A 29 35.47 -12.24 5.35
N ILE A 30 34.28 -11.97 4.80
CA ILE A 30 33.12 -11.46 5.55
C ILE A 30 32.03 -12.53 5.60
N LYS A 31 31.66 -12.97 6.79
CA LYS A 31 30.45 -13.77 7.04
C LYS A 31 29.25 -12.84 7.19
N VAL A 32 28.19 -13.07 6.44
CA VAL A 32 26.92 -12.35 6.49
C VAL A 32 25.84 -13.33 6.91
N THR A 33 25.03 -12.98 7.90
CA THR A 33 23.91 -13.81 8.38
C THR A 33 22.64 -12.97 8.45
N LEU A 34 21.58 -13.43 7.78
CA LEU A 34 20.26 -12.81 7.84
C LEU A 34 19.65 -13.03 9.22
N ILE A 35 19.17 -11.95 9.84
CA ILE A 35 18.46 -11.98 11.11
C ILE A 35 16.96 -11.89 10.85
N GLU A 36 16.56 -10.94 10.02
CA GLU A 36 15.16 -10.58 9.83
C GLU A 36 14.93 -10.02 8.42
N THR A 37 13.76 -10.30 7.86
CA THR A 37 13.24 -9.69 6.64
C THR A 37 11.86 -9.13 6.91
N GLU A 38 11.71 -7.83 6.70
CA GLU A 38 10.46 -7.09 6.85
C GLU A 38 9.98 -6.62 5.47
N PRO A 39 9.08 -7.37 4.81
CA PRO A 39 8.48 -6.94 3.56
C PRO A 39 7.42 -5.86 3.81
N LEU A 40 7.49 -4.78 3.05
CA LEU A 40 6.47 -3.73 2.96
C LEU A 40 6.05 -3.59 1.49
N ALA A 41 4.99 -2.82 1.25
CA ALA A 41 4.45 -2.65 -0.11
C ALA A 41 5.48 -2.12 -1.10
N GLU A 42 6.24 -1.08 -0.71
CA GLU A 42 7.13 -0.37 -1.64
C GLU A 42 8.62 -0.69 -1.48
N TYR A 43 8.99 -1.31 -0.36
CA TYR A 43 10.37 -1.67 -0.05
C TYR A 43 10.47 -2.83 0.93
N VAL A 44 11.65 -3.44 1.02
CA VAL A 44 11.96 -4.53 1.95
C VAL A 44 13.11 -4.11 2.86
N ILE A 45 12.97 -4.27 4.17
CA ILE A 45 14.08 -4.10 5.11
C ILE A 45 14.64 -5.47 5.44
N ARG A 46 15.96 -5.61 5.42
CA ARG A 46 16.66 -6.82 5.86
C ARG A 46 17.72 -6.46 6.87
N THR A 47 17.72 -7.14 8.01
CA THR A 47 18.73 -6.96 9.06
C THR A 47 19.70 -8.12 9.01
N PHE A 48 20.99 -7.81 8.94
CA PHE A 48 22.08 -8.78 8.89
C PHE A 48 23.04 -8.58 10.05
N THR A 49 23.64 -9.66 10.53
CA THR A 49 24.93 -9.58 11.23
C THR A 49 26.06 -9.80 10.24
N VAL A 50 27.10 -8.98 10.33
CA VAL A 50 28.33 -9.15 9.56
C VAL A 50 29.53 -9.34 10.49
N GLN A 51 30.39 -10.29 10.16
CA GLN A 51 31.56 -10.64 10.95
C GLN A 51 32.75 -10.92 10.04
N LYS A 52 33.91 -10.34 10.36
CA LYS A 52 35.17 -10.66 9.67
C LYS A 52 35.69 -12.04 10.12
N THR A 53 35.91 -12.92 9.15
CA THR A 53 36.47 -14.26 9.33
C THR A 53 37.99 -14.20 9.09
N PHE A 54 38.79 -14.54 10.10
CA PHE A 54 40.24 -14.65 9.94
C PHE A 54 40.58 -16.05 9.42
N PHE A 55 41.13 -16.16 8.20
CA PHE A 55 41.71 -17.42 7.73
C PHE A 55 43.24 -17.48 7.81
N PHE A 56 43.95 -16.37 8.05
CA PHE A 56 45.42 -16.41 8.16
C PHE A 56 45.99 -15.30 9.06
N SER A 57 46.22 -15.61 10.34
CA SER A 57 47.37 -15.09 11.12
C SER A 57 47.37 -15.72 12.51
N GLY A 58 48.35 -16.58 12.76
CA GLY A 58 48.53 -17.35 14.00
C GLY A 58 48.98 -16.55 15.22
N GLU A 59 48.45 -15.35 15.46
CA GLU A 59 48.63 -14.66 16.74
C GLU A 59 47.27 -14.16 17.27
N GLY A 60 46.95 -14.64 18.47
CA GLY A 60 45.66 -14.43 19.11
C GLY A 60 45.38 -12.98 19.52
N LYS A 61 44.07 -12.73 19.73
CA LYS A 61 43.43 -11.50 20.23
C LYS A 61 42.99 -10.46 19.19
N GLY A 62 42.37 -10.90 18.08
CA GLY A 62 41.51 -10.02 17.30
C GLY A 62 40.09 -10.00 17.90
N HIS A 63 39.61 -8.86 18.38
CA HIS A 63 38.20 -8.70 18.76
C HIS A 63 37.30 -9.10 17.57
N HIS A 64 36.41 -10.07 17.79
CA HIS A 64 35.35 -10.37 16.85
C HIS A 64 34.30 -9.26 16.93
N GLU A 65 34.50 -8.19 16.17
CA GLU A 65 33.49 -7.15 16.04
C GLU A 65 32.39 -7.66 15.12
N ILE A 66 31.25 -8.01 15.71
CA ILE A 66 30.01 -8.30 14.98
C ILE A 66 29.30 -6.96 14.81
N ARG A 67 28.93 -6.63 13.58
CA ARG A 67 28.14 -5.42 13.27
C ARG A 67 26.77 -5.81 12.77
N GLU A 68 25.76 -5.07 13.19
CA GLU A 68 24.43 -5.12 12.58
C GLU A 68 24.41 -4.21 11.35
N ILE A 69 23.90 -4.71 10.23
CA ILE A 69 23.73 -3.95 8.98
C ILE A 69 22.29 -4.08 8.52
N ARG A 70 21.65 -2.94 8.28
CA ARG A 70 20.33 -2.89 7.66
C ARG A 70 20.43 -2.58 6.17
N GLN A 71 19.80 -3.43 5.37
CA GLN A 71 19.58 -3.24 3.95
C GLN A 71 18.14 -2.79 3.72
N PHE A 72 17.97 -1.72 2.97
CA PHE A 72 16.69 -1.14 2.58
C PHE A 72 16.54 -1.30 1.07
N HIS A 73 15.64 -2.14 0.60
CA HIS A 73 15.50 -2.46 -0.82
C HIS A 73 14.22 -1.85 -1.36
N PHE A 74 14.29 -0.72 -2.06
CA PHE A 74 13.12 -0.11 -2.68
C PHE A 74 12.75 -0.83 -3.97
N THR A 75 11.57 -1.45 -3.99
CA THR A 75 11.12 -2.37 -5.04
C THR A 75 10.17 -1.71 -6.03
N SER A 76 9.59 -0.55 -5.69
CA SER A 76 8.56 0.11 -6.49
C SER A 76 9.08 1.10 -7.54
N TRP A 77 10.38 1.09 -7.84
CA TRP A 77 10.91 1.91 -8.95
C TRP A 77 10.77 1.16 -10.28
N PRO A 78 10.03 1.69 -11.27
CA PRO A 78 9.77 1.00 -12.53
C PRO A 78 11.03 0.82 -13.39
N ASP A 79 11.06 -0.20 -14.25
CA ASP A 79 12.19 -0.47 -15.14
C ASP A 79 12.47 0.69 -16.13
N HIS A 80 11.42 1.39 -16.55
CA HIS A 80 11.49 2.57 -17.40
C HIS A 80 10.92 3.79 -16.67
N GLY A 81 11.62 4.92 -16.75
CA GLY A 81 11.19 6.18 -16.15
C GLY A 81 11.36 6.26 -14.63
N VAL A 82 10.35 6.84 -13.98
CA VAL A 82 10.32 7.19 -12.55
C VAL A 82 8.99 6.73 -11.95
N PRO A 83 8.89 6.56 -10.62
CA PRO A 83 7.61 6.33 -9.95
C PRO A 83 6.59 7.43 -10.30
N CYS A 84 5.32 7.07 -10.43
CA CYS A 84 4.25 8.02 -10.73
C CYS A 84 4.07 9.09 -9.65
N TYR A 85 4.37 8.74 -8.40
CA TYR A 85 4.26 9.62 -7.24
C TYR A 85 5.48 9.48 -6.34
N ALA A 86 5.83 10.56 -5.66
CA ALA A 86 6.97 10.58 -4.75
C ALA A 86 6.67 10.00 -3.37
N THR A 87 5.38 9.81 -3.01
CA THR A 87 4.93 9.40 -1.66
C THR A 87 5.77 8.26 -1.09
N GLY A 88 5.99 7.21 -1.89
CA GLY A 88 6.73 6.04 -1.44
C GLY A 88 8.22 6.26 -1.27
N LEU A 89 8.84 7.03 -2.16
CA LEU A 89 10.25 7.38 -2.01
C LEU A 89 10.46 8.28 -0.78
N LEU A 90 9.54 9.21 -0.52
CA LEU A 90 9.61 10.08 0.67
C LEU A 90 9.50 9.27 1.96
N GLY A 91 8.54 8.34 2.03
CA GLY A 91 8.42 7.40 3.15
C GLY A 91 9.69 6.56 3.33
N PHE A 92 10.24 6.05 2.23
CA PHE A 92 11.48 5.30 2.22
C PHE A 92 12.70 6.09 2.73
N VAL A 93 12.91 7.32 2.25
CA VAL A 93 14.00 8.20 2.68
C VAL A 93 13.88 8.50 4.18
N ARG A 94 12.68 8.84 4.66
CA ARG A 94 12.43 9.08 6.09
C ARG A 94 12.73 7.86 6.94
N GLN A 95 12.33 6.67 6.50
CA GLN A 95 12.61 5.43 7.22
C GLN A 95 14.10 5.09 7.26
N VAL A 96 14.82 5.29 6.16
CA VAL A 96 16.28 5.12 6.11
C VAL A 96 16.96 6.07 7.11
N LYS A 97 16.58 7.36 7.11
CA LYS A 97 17.14 8.34 8.06
C LYS A 97 16.83 7.98 9.50
N PHE A 98 15.58 7.64 9.81
CA PHE A 98 15.13 7.31 11.16
C PHE A 98 15.85 6.09 11.76
N LEU A 99 16.09 5.07 10.94
CA LEU A 99 16.74 3.83 11.39
C LEU A 99 18.27 3.83 11.25
N ASN A 100 18.88 4.91 10.74
CA ASN A 100 20.33 5.02 10.64
C ASN A 100 20.92 5.52 11.97
N PRO A 101 21.76 4.74 12.67
CA PRO A 101 22.34 5.16 13.95
C PRO A 101 23.23 6.41 13.81
N PRO A 102 23.24 7.33 14.80
CA PRO A 102 24.10 8.53 14.77
C PRO A 102 25.60 8.22 14.65
N GLU A 103 26.03 7.10 15.22
CA GLU A 103 27.41 6.60 15.19
C GLU A 103 27.76 5.83 13.91
N ALA A 104 26.80 5.62 13.00
CA ALA A 104 27.03 4.91 11.76
C ALA A 104 27.95 5.70 10.81
N GLY A 105 28.75 4.97 10.03
CA GLY A 105 29.49 5.56 8.92
C GLY A 105 28.58 5.96 7.75
N SER A 106 29.19 6.35 6.63
CA SER A 106 28.45 6.74 5.42
C SER A 106 27.48 5.65 4.93
N ILE A 107 26.26 6.05 4.58
CA ILE A 107 25.26 5.15 4.00
C ILE A 107 25.71 4.75 2.59
N VAL A 108 25.82 3.43 2.35
CA VAL A 108 26.05 2.89 1.01
C VAL A 108 24.72 2.84 0.24
N VAL A 109 24.65 3.61 -0.85
CA VAL A 109 23.49 3.67 -1.77
C VAL A 109 23.93 3.17 -3.14
N HIS A 110 23.19 2.24 -3.74
CA HIS A 110 23.47 1.80 -5.10
C HIS A 110 22.19 1.53 -5.90
N CYS A 111 22.34 1.37 -7.21
CA CYS A 111 21.32 0.83 -8.10
C CYS A 111 22.02 -0.14 -9.07
N SER A 112 21.85 0.01 -10.38
CA SER A 112 22.67 -0.72 -11.36
C SER A 112 24.01 -0.02 -11.62
N ALA A 113 24.00 1.18 -12.22
CA ALA A 113 25.20 1.98 -12.45
C ALA A 113 25.61 2.86 -11.25
N GLY A 114 24.77 2.94 -10.22
CA GLY A 114 24.98 3.80 -9.04
C GLY A 114 24.97 5.29 -9.37
N ALA A 115 24.12 5.74 -10.30
CA ALA A 115 24.10 7.13 -10.76
C ALA A 115 22.67 7.71 -10.87
N GLY A 116 21.76 7.06 -11.61
CA GLY A 116 20.38 7.53 -11.80
C GLY A 116 19.53 7.50 -10.52
N ARG A 117 18.91 6.35 -10.21
CA ARG A 117 18.08 6.17 -8.99
C ARG A 117 18.83 6.53 -7.70
N THR A 118 20.11 6.16 -7.64
CA THR A 118 21.03 6.53 -6.54
C THR A 118 21.14 8.04 -6.38
N GLY A 119 21.30 8.78 -7.48
CA GLY A 119 21.36 10.23 -7.45
C GLY A 119 20.03 10.87 -7.05
N CYS A 120 18.89 10.32 -7.47
CA CYS A 120 17.58 10.78 -7.03
C CYS A 120 17.42 10.61 -5.52
N PHE A 121 17.74 9.43 -4.97
CA PHE A 121 17.67 9.18 -3.54
C PHE A 121 18.53 10.19 -2.75
N ILE A 122 19.80 10.34 -3.12
CA ILE A 122 20.73 11.25 -2.43
C ILE A 122 20.30 12.71 -2.58
N ALA A 123 19.85 13.13 -3.76
CA ALA A 123 19.38 14.50 -3.98
C ALA A 123 18.14 14.81 -3.14
N VAL A 124 17.17 13.89 -3.07
CA VAL A 124 15.98 14.06 -2.22
C VAL A 124 16.38 14.12 -0.75
N ASP A 125 17.24 13.21 -0.30
CA ASP A 125 17.74 13.16 1.07
C ASP A 125 18.36 14.50 1.54
N ILE A 126 19.26 15.07 0.73
CA ILE A 126 19.92 16.36 1.00
C ILE A 126 18.91 17.52 0.96
N MET A 127 18.01 17.52 -0.03
CA MET A 127 17.05 18.62 -0.21
C MET A 127 15.96 18.63 0.86
N LEU A 128 15.60 17.48 1.42
CA LEU A 128 14.73 17.42 2.60
C LEU A 128 15.41 18.08 3.81
N ASP A 129 16.71 17.83 4.05
CA ASP A 129 17.43 18.47 5.15
C ASP A 129 17.59 19.98 4.95
N MET A 130 17.84 20.42 3.71
CA MET A 130 17.95 21.85 3.40
C MET A 130 16.60 22.56 3.59
N ALA A 131 15.50 21.92 3.17
CA ALA A 131 14.16 22.46 3.37
C ALA A 131 13.81 22.58 4.86
N GLU A 132 14.12 21.56 5.67
CA GLU A 132 13.80 21.52 7.09
C GLU A 132 14.66 22.50 7.92
N ASN A 133 15.97 22.56 7.64
CA ASN A 133 16.90 23.34 8.45
C ASN A 133 17.06 24.79 7.99
N GLU A 134 16.93 25.07 6.69
CA GLU A 134 17.20 26.38 6.10
C GLU A 134 15.95 27.05 5.51
N GLY A 135 14.86 26.30 5.30
CA GLY A 135 13.65 26.82 4.67
C GLY A 135 13.79 27.13 3.18
N VAL A 136 14.83 26.59 2.53
CA VAL A 136 15.14 26.80 1.10
C VAL A 136 15.50 25.47 0.43
N VAL A 137 15.42 25.43 -0.90
CA VAL A 137 15.81 24.26 -1.71
C VAL A 137 16.64 24.71 -2.91
N ASP A 138 17.70 23.98 -3.23
CA ASP A 138 18.56 24.25 -4.40
C ASP A 138 18.93 22.96 -5.13
N ILE A 139 17.93 22.42 -5.84
CA ILE A 139 18.04 21.14 -6.54
C ILE A 139 19.10 21.19 -7.65
N PHE A 140 19.21 22.33 -8.34
CA PHE A 140 20.19 22.50 -9.42
C PHE A 140 21.63 22.41 -8.89
N ASN A 141 21.98 23.20 -7.87
CA ASN A 141 23.34 23.17 -7.34
C ASN A 141 23.63 21.86 -6.59
N CYS A 142 22.66 21.29 -5.89
CA CYS A 142 22.81 19.96 -5.28
C CYS A 142 23.24 18.92 -6.32
N ILE A 143 22.51 18.80 -7.44
CA ILE A 143 22.82 17.83 -8.48
C ILE A 143 24.13 18.18 -9.21
N ARG A 144 24.44 19.47 -9.39
CA ARG A 144 25.73 19.94 -9.93
C ARG A 144 26.90 19.46 -9.07
N GLU A 145 26.80 19.56 -7.75
CA GLU A 145 27.82 19.08 -6.81
C GLU A 145 27.88 17.55 -6.74
N LEU A 146 26.75 16.84 -6.79
CA LEU A 146 26.76 15.38 -6.90
C LEU A 146 27.49 14.92 -8.16
N ARG A 147 27.30 15.63 -9.28
CA ARG A 147 27.99 15.35 -10.56
C ARG A 147 29.49 15.69 -10.53
N SER A 148 29.94 16.57 -9.65
CA SER A 148 31.37 16.87 -9.47
C SER A 148 32.11 15.71 -8.77
N GLN A 149 31.40 14.96 -7.93
CA GLN A 149 31.94 13.80 -7.20
C GLN A 149 31.77 12.48 -7.97
N ARG A 150 30.67 12.31 -8.70
CA ARG A 150 30.39 11.11 -9.50
C ARG A 150 29.66 11.47 -10.79
N VAL A 151 30.19 11.01 -11.92
CA VAL A 151 29.57 11.30 -13.23
C VAL A 151 28.14 10.77 -13.31
N ASN A 152 27.28 11.51 -14.03
CA ASN A 152 25.90 11.12 -14.35
C ASN A 152 24.95 10.95 -13.16
N MET A 153 25.24 11.53 -11.98
CA MET A 153 24.27 11.59 -10.89
C MET A 153 22.99 12.30 -11.34
N VAL A 154 21.84 11.63 -11.13
CA VAL A 154 20.53 11.96 -11.74
C VAL A 154 20.68 11.99 -13.27
N GLN A 155 20.44 10.85 -13.91
CA GLN A 155 20.92 10.57 -15.27
C GLN A 155 19.98 11.09 -16.37
N THR A 156 18.66 11.08 -16.14
CA THR A 156 17.67 11.48 -17.16
C THR A 156 16.90 12.74 -16.74
N GLU A 157 16.24 13.37 -17.71
CA GLU A 157 15.36 14.51 -17.45
C GLU A 157 14.16 14.12 -16.57
N GLU A 158 13.54 12.94 -16.79
CA GLU A 158 12.42 12.50 -15.97
C GLU A 158 12.84 12.32 -14.50
N GLN A 159 14.06 11.81 -14.26
CA GLN A 159 14.65 11.72 -12.93
C GLN A 159 14.88 13.08 -12.28
N TYR A 160 15.32 14.08 -13.06
CA TYR A 160 15.49 15.45 -12.57
C TYR A 160 14.16 16.06 -12.18
N VAL A 161 13.14 15.96 -13.04
CA VAL A 161 11.77 16.43 -12.76
C VAL A 161 11.19 15.73 -11.53
N PHE A 162 11.38 14.41 -11.42
CA PHE A 162 10.89 13.64 -10.27
C PHE A 162 11.50 14.09 -8.93
N VAL A 163 12.76 14.55 -8.91
CA VAL A 163 13.35 15.14 -7.69
C VAL A 163 12.62 16.45 -7.32
N HIS A 164 12.28 17.29 -8.30
CA HIS A 164 11.46 18.49 -8.04
C HIS A 164 10.08 18.12 -7.50
N ASP A 165 9.41 17.15 -8.12
CA ASP A 165 8.09 16.69 -7.68
C ASP A 165 8.12 16.12 -6.26
N ALA A 166 9.17 15.36 -5.92
CA ALA A 166 9.35 14.81 -4.59
C ALA A 166 9.55 15.87 -3.51
N ILE A 167 10.37 16.89 -3.80
CA ILE A 167 10.60 17.99 -2.87
C ILE A 167 9.36 18.87 -2.75
N LEU A 168 8.67 19.16 -3.85
CA LEU A 168 7.40 19.90 -3.82
C LEU A 168 6.37 19.16 -2.96
N GLU A 169 6.21 17.85 -3.18
CA GLU A 169 5.29 17.03 -2.38
C GLU A 169 5.68 17.05 -0.89
N ALA A 170 6.96 16.87 -0.56
CA ALA A 170 7.42 16.91 0.82
C ALA A 170 7.16 18.27 1.50
N CYS A 171 7.36 19.37 0.78
CA CYS A 171 7.09 20.72 1.30
C CYS A 171 5.59 20.99 1.49
N LEU A 172 4.73 20.46 0.60
CA LEU A 172 3.27 20.63 0.71
C LEU A 172 2.67 19.75 1.79
N CYS A 173 3.14 18.51 1.91
CA CYS A 173 2.57 17.49 2.80
C CYS A 173 3.18 17.49 4.21
N GLY A 174 4.45 17.89 4.34
CA GLY A 174 5.19 17.81 5.60
C GLY A 174 5.46 16.37 6.05
N ASN A 175 6.00 16.22 7.25
CA ASN A 175 6.16 14.93 7.93
C ASN A 175 5.03 14.74 8.95
N THR A 176 4.12 13.80 8.67
CA THR A 176 2.92 13.54 9.48
C THR A 176 2.99 12.19 10.21
N ALA A 177 4.13 11.49 10.14
CA ALA A 177 4.34 10.25 10.86
C ALA A 177 4.50 10.54 12.36
N ILE A 178 3.72 9.85 13.18
CA ILE A 178 3.70 10.01 14.64
C ILE A 178 4.13 8.69 15.29
N PRO A 179 5.18 8.66 16.13
CA PRO A 179 5.53 7.49 16.91
C PRO A 179 4.39 7.03 17.82
N VAL A 180 4.15 5.73 17.94
CA VAL A 180 3.07 5.17 18.76
C VAL A 180 3.11 5.65 20.20
N CYS A 181 4.30 5.80 20.78
CA CYS A 181 4.49 6.29 22.16
C CYS A 181 4.01 7.73 22.37
N GLU A 182 3.98 8.55 21.32
CA GLU A 182 3.59 9.97 21.38
C GLU A 182 2.17 10.22 20.87
N PHE A 183 1.60 9.23 20.15
CA PHE A 183 0.35 9.39 19.40
C PHE A 183 -0.80 9.95 20.24
N ARG A 184 -0.98 9.46 21.48
CA ARG A 184 -2.08 9.94 22.34
C ARG A 184 -1.98 11.44 22.65
N ALA A 185 -0.77 11.93 22.92
CA ALA A 185 -0.54 13.33 23.24
C ALA A 185 -0.66 14.21 21.99
N VAL A 186 -0.06 13.78 20.88
CA VAL A 186 -0.14 14.49 19.59
C VAL A 186 -1.59 14.55 19.11
N TYR A 187 -2.31 13.43 19.11
CA TYR A 187 -3.73 13.36 18.71
C TYR A 187 -4.60 14.36 19.48
N TYR A 188 -4.44 14.46 20.80
CA TYR A 188 -5.18 15.43 21.61
C TYR A 188 -4.93 16.88 21.17
N ASN A 189 -3.70 17.21 20.79
CA ASN A 189 -3.35 18.55 20.33
C ASN A 189 -3.91 18.83 18.92
N ILE A 190 -3.70 17.91 17.97
CA ILE A 190 -4.08 18.11 16.57
C ILE A 190 -5.60 18.03 16.33
N SER A 191 -6.34 17.36 17.23
CA SER A 191 -7.81 17.26 17.20
C SER A 191 -8.51 18.47 17.82
N LYS A 192 -7.79 19.32 18.57
CA LYS A 192 -8.35 20.50 19.21
C LYS A 192 -8.79 21.52 18.17
N THR A 193 -10.05 21.94 18.25
CA THR A 193 -10.59 23.01 17.41
C THR A 193 -10.26 24.37 18.01
N ASP A 194 -9.68 25.26 17.21
CA ASP A 194 -9.57 26.67 17.53
C ASP A 194 -10.96 27.34 17.47
N PRO A 195 -11.45 27.92 18.59
CA PRO A 195 -12.76 28.57 18.63
C PRO A 195 -12.93 29.75 17.66
N GLN A 196 -11.83 30.43 17.27
CA GLN A 196 -11.91 31.60 16.40
C GLN A 196 -12.05 31.21 14.92
N THR A 197 -11.25 30.25 14.49
CA THR A 197 -11.20 29.80 13.08
C THR A 197 -12.12 28.62 12.80
N ASN A 198 -12.62 27.94 13.84
CA ASN A 198 -13.31 26.67 13.75
C ASN A 198 -12.52 25.64 12.91
N SER A 199 -11.19 25.68 13.03
CA SER A 199 -10.27 24.73 12.40
C SER A 199 -9.47 23.96 13.42
N SER A 200 -9.05 22.76 13.03
CA SER A 200 -8.12 21.91 13.76
C SER A 200 -7.04 21.46 12.80
N GLN A 201 -5.88 21.05 13.31
CA GLN A 201 -4.80 20.58 12.44
C GLN A 201 -5.22 19.37 11.59
N ILE A 202 -6.04 18.45 12.12
CA ILE A 202 -6.62 17.35 11.33
C ILE A 202 -7.49 17.87 10.17
N LYS A 203 -8.23 18.96 10.37
CA LYS A 203 -9.04 19.58 9.31
C LYS A 203 -8.14 20.23 8.25
N ASP A 204 -7.08 20.91 8.67
CA ASP A 204 -6.11 21.53 7.77
C ASP A 204 -5.34 20.45 6.97
N GLU A 205 -4.94 19.34 7.61
CA GLU A 205 -4.39 18.16 6.94
C GLU A 205 -5.33 17.63 5.85
N PHE A 206 -6.61 17.45 6.16
CA PHE A 206 -7.58 16.96 5.19
C PHE A 206 -7.78 17.94 4.02
N GLN A 207 -7.68 19.25 4.27
CA GLN A 207 -7.70 20.26 3.21
C GLN A 207 -6.46 20.16 2.32
N THR A 208 -5.27 20.04 2.92
CA THR A 208 -4.02 19.78 2.18
C THR A 208 -4.15 18.50 1.35
N LEU A 209 -4.69 17.43 1.92
CA LEU A 209 -4.93 16.17 1.22
C LEU A 209 -5.80 16.37 -0.02
N ASN A 210 -6.88 17.15 0.08
CA ASN A 210 -7.73 17.49 -1.08
C ASN A 210 -6.99 18.30 -2.15
N ILE A 211 -6.05 19.18 -1.75
CA ILE A 211 -5.24 19.97 -2.68
C ILE A 211 -4.23 19.10 -3.43
N VAL A 212 -3.55 18.18 -2.71
CA VAL A 212 -2.51 17.31 -3.29
C VAL A 212 -3.07 16.05 -3.94
N THR A 213 -4.38 15.78 -3.80
CA THR A 213 -5.04 14.66 -4.48
C THR A 213 -4.94 14.87 -5.99
N PRO A 214 -4.40 13.89 -6.75
CA PRO A 214 -4.25 14.03 -8.20
C PRO A 214 -5.59 14.29 -8.88
N ARG A 215 -5.62 15.29 -9.78
CA ARG A 215 -6.78 15.54 -10.62
C ARG A 215 -6.83 14.48 -11.71
N VAL A 216 -7.85 13.62 -11.63
CA VAL A 216 -8.13 12.61 -12.65
C VAL A 216 -8.59 13.28 -13.93
N ARG A 217 -7.91 13.01 -15.04
CA ARG A 217 -8.31 13.48 -16.36
C ARG A 217 -8.97 12.35 -17.14
N PRO A 218 -9.82 12.64 -18.14
CA PRO A 218 -10.46 11.59 -18.96
C PRO A 218 -9.45 10.63 -19.60
N GLU A 219 -8.28 11.12 -20.00
CA GLU A 219 -7.20 10.29 -20.54
C GLU A 219 -6.63 9.28 -19.54
N ASP A 220 -6.73 9.54 -18.24
CA ASP A 220 -6.25 8.63 -17.20
C ASP A 220 -7.23 7.48 -16.90
N CYS A 221 -8.47 7.57 -17.41
CA CYS A 221 -9.56 6.60 -17.22
C CYS A 221 -10.14 6.14 -18.57
N SER A 222 -9.31 6.14 -19.61
CA SER A 222 -9.73 5.92 -21.00
C SER A 222 -10.44 4.57 -21.19
N ILE A 223 -10.02 3.54 -20.45
CA ILE A 223 -10.58 2.18 -20.55
C ILE A 223 -11.97 2.14 -19.93
N GLY A 224 -12.16 2.74 -18.76
CA GLY A 224 -13.47 2.83 -18.10
C GLY A 224 -14.48 3.64 -18.90
N LEU A 225 -14.00 4.61 -19.68
CA LEU A 225 -14.80 5.50 -20.53
C LEU A 225 -15.15 4.92 -21.90
N LEU A 226 -14.67 3.73 -22.26
CA LEU A 226 -15.05 3.09 -23.52
C LEU A 226 -16.57 2.83 -23.56
N PRO A 227 -17.27 3.08 -24.69
CA PRO A 227 -18.72 2.90 -24.77
C PRO A 227 -19.22 1.51 -24.36
N ARG A 228 -18.44 0.46 -24.63
CA ARG A 228 -18.74 -0.93 -24.24
C ARG A 228 -18.67 -1.22 -22.73
N ASN A 229 -18.10 -0.29 -21.95
CA ASN A 229 -17.90 -0.41 -20.51
C ASN A 229 -18.83 0.52 -19.72
N HIS A 230 -19.59 1.40 -20.37
CA HIS A 230 -20.43 2.41 -19.70
C HIS A 230 -21.45 1.79 -18.75
N ASP A 231 -22.12 0.72 -19.17
CA ASP A 231 -23.12 0.01 -18.38
C ASP A 231 -22.52 -0.87 -17.26
N LYS A 232 -21.19 -1.04 -17.23
CA LYS A 232 -20.46 -1.73 -16.17
C LYS A 232 -20.06 -0.80 -15.01
N ASN A 233 -20.24 0.51 -15.18
CA ASN A 233 -19.91 1.52 -14.18
C ASN A 233 -21.16 2.02 -13.48
N ARG A 234 -21.15 2.02 -12.14
CA ARG A 234 -22.23 2.60 -11.35
C ARG A 234 -22.30 4.13 -11.51
N SER A 235 -21.14 4.77 -11.62
CA SER A 235 -20.99 6.19 -11.91
C SER A 235 -19.77 6.40 -12.81
N ILE A 236 -19.95 7.19 -13.86
CA ILE A 236 -18.86 7.59 -14.78
C ILE A 236 -17.92 8.61 -14.13
N ASP A 237 -18.36 9.30 -13.07
CA ASP A 237 -17.52 10.24 -12.32
C ASP A 237 -16.60 9.52 -11.32
N VAL A 238 -16.82 8.21 -11.09
CA VAL A 238 -16.11 7.41 -10.09
C VAL A 238 -15.38 6.25 -10.77
N LEU A 239 -14.45 6.58 -11.65
CA LEU A 239 -13.63 5.61 -12.36
C LEU A 239 -12.27 5.40 -11.68
N PRO A 240 -11.74 4.17 -11.70
CA PRO A 240 -10.36 3.91 -11.35
C PRO A 240 -9.43 4.36 -12.49
N LEU A 241 -8.18 4.65 -12.15
CA LEU A 241 -7.15 5.01 -13.12
C LEU A 241 -6.72 3.78 -13.91
N ASP A 242 -6.45 3.94 -15.20
CA ASP A 242 -6.13 2.84 -16.12
C ASP A 242 -4.94 1.99 -15.63
N ARG A 243 -3.93 2.64 -15.03
CA ARG A 243 -2.75 1.97 -14.47
C ARG A 243 -3.03 1.10 -13.23
N CYS A 244 -4.17 1.29 -12.58
CA CYS A 244 -4.57 0.56 -11.38
C CYS A 244 -5.62 -0.52 -11.67
N LEU A 245 -6.08 -0.65 -12.93
CA LEU A 245 -7.15 -1.56 -13.29
C LEU A 245 -6.71 -3.03 -13.17
N PRO A 246 -7.52 -3.89 -12.55
CA PRO A 246 -7.43 -5.31 -12.77
C PRO A 246 -8.08 -5.68 -14.12
N PHE A 247 -7.43 -6.55 -14.88
CA PHE A 247 -7.96 -7.12 -16.12
C PHE A 247 -8.34 -8.57 -15.90
N LEU A 248 -9.62 -8.89 -16.17
CA LEU A 248 -10.13 -10.25 -16.05
C LEU A 248 -9.51 -11.17 -17.11
N ILE A 249 -9.23 -12.41 -16.74
CA ILE A 249 -8.69 -13.38 -17.68
C ILE A 249 -9.84 -13.80 -18.60
N SER A 250 -9.74 -13.44 -19.87
CA SER A 250 -10.75 -13.78 -20.88
C SER A 250 -10.63 -15.24 -21.26
N VAL A 251 -11.78 -15.91 -21.40
CA VAL A 251 -11.89 -17.23 -22.03
C VAL A 251 -12.51 -17.02 -23.41
N ASP A 252 -12.14 -17.84 -24.39
CA ASP A 252 -12.49 -17.66 -25.81
C ASP A 252 -13.95 -17.21 -26.03
N GLY A 253 -14.11 -16.05 -26.69
CA GLY A 253 -15.42 -15.49 -27.09
C GLY A 253 -15.94 -14.31 -26.23
N GLU A 254 -15.35 -14.02 -25.08
CA GLU A 254 -15.70 -12.82 -24.30
C GLU A 254 -15.05 -11.55 -24.85
N THR A 255 -15.83 -10.48 -25.00
CA THR A 255 -15.37 -9.24 -25.65
C THR A 255 -14.79 -8.20 -24.69
N SER A 256 -14.95 -8.39 -23.37
CA SER A 256 -14.55 -7.39 -22.36
C SER A 256 -13.90 -8.04 -21.13
N ASN A 257 -12.65 -7.66 -20.87
CA ASN A 257 -11.89 -7.97 -19.66
C ASN A 257 -11.98 -6.87 -18.57
N TYR A 258 -12.82 -5.86 -18.77
CA TYR A 258 -12.98 -4.72 -17.86
C TYR A 258 -13.95 -4.98 -16.71
N ILE A 259 -13.57 -4.50 -15.53
CA ILE A 259 -14.41 -4.33 -14.33
C ILE A 259 -14.01 -3.04 -13.61
N ASN A 260 -14.97 -2.30 -13.04
CA ASN A 260 -14.69 -1.10 -12.25
C ASN A 260 -14.11 -1.49 -10.88
N ALA A 261 -12.78 -1.61 -10.83
CA ALA A 261 -12.03 -1.90 -9.63
C ALA A 261 -10.62 -1.29 -9.71
N ALA A 262 -9.97 -1.10 -8.57
CA ALA A 262 -8.58 -0.64 -8.49
C ALA A 262 -7.77 -1.56 -7.58
N LEU A 263 -6.60 -1.97 -8.04
CA LEU A 263 -5.56 -2.60 -7.22
C LEU A 263 -4.97 -1.54 -6.30
N MET A 264 -4.84 -1.88 -5.02
CA MET A 264 -4.29 -0.98 -4.02
C MET A 264 -3.41 -1.73 -3.04
N ASP A 265 -2.35 -1.04 -2.63
CA ASP A 265 -1.40 -1.55 -1.66
C ASP A 265 -1.95 -1.38 -0.24
N SER A 266 -1.59 -2.31 0.65
CA SER A 266 -1.65 -2.05 2.09
C SER A 266 -0.32 -1.43 2.56
N HIS A 267 -0.08 -1.35 3.87
CA HIS A 267 1.23 -0.98 4.36
C HIS A 267 2.25 -2.10 4.10
N LYS A 268 1.83 -3.34 4.35
CA LYS A 268 2.67 -4.54 4.27
C LYS A 268 2.83 -5.10 2.85
N GLN A 269 1.78 -5.09 2.03
CA GLN A 269 1.73 -5.89 0.81
C GLN A 269 1.28 -5.09 -0.42
N PRO A 270 1.97 -5.23 -1.58
CA PRO A 270 1.52 -4.63 -2.83
C PRO A 270 0.27 -5.35 -3.36
N ALA A 271 -0.67 -4.58 -3.89
CA ALA A 271 -1.97 -5.06 -4.36
C ALA A 271 -2.70 -5.96 -3.34
N ALA A 272 -2.58 -5.64 -2.05
CA ALA A 272 -3.28 -6.35 -0.96
C ALA A 272 -4.81 -6.21 -1.07
N PHE A 273 -5.27 -5.06 -1.57
CA PHE A 273 -6.68 -4.76 -1.74
C PHE A 273 -7.08 -4.68 -3.22
N ILE A 274 -8.30 -5.11 -3.50
CA ILE A 274 -9.00 -4.78 -4.74
C ILE A 274 -10.25 -4.00 -4.36
N VAL A 275 -10.22 -2.69 -4.59
CA VAL A 275 -11.35 -1.83 -4.24
C VAL A 275 -12.29 -1.70 -5.41
N THR A 276 -13.57 -2.03 -5.21
CA THR A 276 -14.59 -2.03 -6.28
C THR A 276 -15.92 -1.45 -5.81
N GLN A 277 -16.78 -1.08 -6.75
CA GLN A 277 -18.18 -0.73 -6.47
C GLN A 277 -18.98 -1.96 -6.08
N HIS A 278 -20.16 -1.75 -5.46
CA HIS A 278 -21.10 -2.84 -5.22
C HIS A 278 -21.50 -3.44 -6.58
N PRO A 279 -21.37 -4.77 -6.79
CA PRO A 279 -21.64 -5.41 -8.07
C PRO A 279 -23.01 -5.03 -8.64
N LEU A 280 -23.05 -4.61 -9.90
CA LEU A 280 -24.30 -4.37 -10.61
C LEU A 280 -24.89 -5.71 -11.07
N PRO A 281 -26.20 -5.79 -11.36
CA PRO A 281 -26.82 -7.04 -11.81
C PRO A 281 -26.13 -7.66 -13.04
N ASN A 282 -25.65 -6.82 -13.97
CA ASN A 282 -24.91 -7.23 -15.17
C ASN A 282 -23.41 -7.49 -14.92
N THR A 283 -22.85 -7.17 -13.75
CA THR A 283 -21.42 -7.36 -13.43
C THR A 283 -21.16 -8.38 -12.31
N VAL A 284 -22.17 -9.09 -11.81
CA VAL A 284 -22.00 -10.14 -10.78
C VAL A 284 -21.06 -11.27 -11.27
N ALA A 285 -21.16 -11.67 -12.54
CA ALA A 285 -20.25 -12.67 -13.10
C ALA A 285 -18.80 -12.16 -13.17
N ASP A 286 -18.61 -10.91 -13.61
CA ASP A 286 -17.31 -10.24 -13.65
C ASP A 286 -16.70 -10.11 -12.24
N PHE A 287 -17.53 -9.85 -11.22
CA PHE A 287 -17.09 -9.79 -9.82
C PHE A 287 -16.55 -11.13 -9.32
N TRP A 288 -17.25 -12.25 -9.52
CA TRP A 288 -16.74 -13.55 -9.09
C TRP A 288 -15.52 -14.02 -9.88
N ARG A 289 -15.41 -13.60 -11.15
CA ARG A 289 -14.17 -13.76 -11.92
C ARG A 289 -13.03 -12.97 -11.33
N LEU A 290 -13.25 -11.71 -10.93
CA LEU A 290 -12.23 -10.89 -10.25
C LEU A 290 -11.69 -11.60 -9.01
N VAL A 291 -12.60 -12.08 -8.14
CA VAL A 291 -12.24 -12.81 -6.91
C VAL A 291 -11.39 -14.04 -7.24
N PHE A 292 -11.75 -14.80 -8.27
CA PHE A 292 -11.02 -16.02 -8.65
C PHE A 292 -9.68 -15.73 -9.34
N ASP A 293 -9.68 -14.87 -10.36
CA ASP A 293 -8.52 -14.57 -11.22
C ASP A 293 -7.37 -13.90 -10.44
N TYR A 294 -7.70 -13.08 -9.43
CA TYR A 294 -6.71 -12.39 -8.60
C TYR A 294 -6.33 -13.14 -7.31
N ASN A 295 -6.81 -14.37 -7.16
CA ASN A 295 -6.59 -15.20 -5.97
C ASN A 295 -6.97 -14.48 -4.66
N CYS A 296 -8.16 -13.89 -4.63
CA CYS A 296 -8.66 -13.25 -3.42
C CYS A 296 -9.17 -14.31 -2.44
N SER A 297 -8.70 -14.27 -1.20
CA SER A 297 -9.17 -15.15 -0.12
C SER A 297 -10.32 -14.53 0.67
N SER A 298 -10.53 -13.21 0.53
CA SER A 298 -11.52 -12.47 1.31
C SER A 298 -12.29 -11.45 0.49
N VAL A 299 -13.54 -11.20 0.88
CA VAL A 299 -14.38 -10.11 0.38
C VAL A 299 -14.95 -9.34 1.57
N VAL A 300 -14.87 -8.01 1.57
CA VAL A 300 -15.44 -7.14 2.61
C VAL A 300 -16.49 -6.21 2.00
N MET A 301 -17.72 -6.33 2.47
CA MET A 301 -18.89 -5.52 2.10
C MET A 301 -19.21 -4.51 3.20
N LEU A 302 -19.22 -3.21 2.85
CA LEU A 302 -19.35 -2.10 3.81
C LEU A 302 -20.64 -1.28 3.66
N ASN A 303 -21.61 -1.79 2.92
CA ASN A 303 -22.93 -1.19 2.74
C ASN A 303 -24.04 -2.20 3.02
N GLU A 304 -25.22 -1.69 3.32
CA GLU A 304 -26.44 -2.46 3.38
C GLU A 304 -26.92 -2.83 1.96
N MET A 305 -27.76 -3.85 1.87
CA MET A 305 -28.49 -4.14 0.64
C MET A 305 -29.58 -3.11 0.45
N ASP A 306 -29.70 -2.59 -0.77
CA ASP A 306 -30.69 -1.56 -1.13
C ASP A 306 -31.11 -1.77 -2.58
N ALA A 307 -32.34 -2.23 -2.79
CA ALA A 307 -32.88 -2.48 -4.11
C ALA A 307 -33.02 -1.18 -4.94
N ALA A 308 -33.31 -0.04 -4.30
CA ALA A 308 -33.43 1.24 -4.99
C ALA A 308 -32.09 1.72 -5.56
N GLN A 309 -30.99 1.32 -4.92
CA GLN A 309 -29.63 1.59 -5.37
C GLN A 309 -29.02 0.44 -6.18
N LEU A 310 -29.79 -0.60 -6.55
CA LEU A 310 -29.25 -1.80 -7.21
C LEU A 310 -28.13 -2.48 -6.40
N CYS A 311 -28.14 -2.35 -5.07
CA CYS A 311 -27.26 -3.04 -4.14
C CYS A 311 -27.89 -4.38 -3.76
N MET A 312 -27.96 -5.28 -4.74
CA MET A 312 -28.59 -6.60 -4.58
C MET A 312 -27.60 -7.66 -4.09
N GLN A 313 -28.13 -8.75 -3.56
CA GLN A 313 -27.36 -9.95 -3.22
C GLN A 313 -26.69 -10.54 -4.47
N TYR A 314 -25.38 -10.78 -4.38
CA TYR A 314 -24.56 -11.33 -5.47
C TYR A 314 -23.98 -12.71 -5.15
N TRP A 315 -24.35 -13.30 -4.02
CA TRP A 315 -23.90 -14.62 -3.56
C TRP A 315 -25.08 -15.61 -3.46
N PRO A 316 -24.83 -16.92 -3.55
CA PRO A 316 -25.89 -17.92 -3.47
C PRO A 316 -26.19 -18.35 -2.03
N GLU A 317 -27.43 -18.83 -1.78
CA GLU A 317 -27.82 -19.47 -0.52
C GLU A 317 -27.41 -20.96 -0.44
N LYS A 318 -27.15 -21.60 -1.59
CA LYS A 318 -26.71 -22.99 -1.69
C LYS A 318 -25.57 -23.15 -2.68
N SER A 319 -25.87 -23.04 -3.96
CA SER A 319 -24.87 -23.01 -5.03
C SER A 319 -25.46 -22.30 -6.24
N SER A 320 -24.64 -21.57 -6.97
CA SER A 320 -25.00 -20.95 -8.24
C SER A 320 -23.77 -20.81 -9.15
N CYS A 321 -24.01 -20.71 -10.45
CA CYS A 321 -22.97 -20.38 -11.42
C CYS A 321 -23.12 -18.91 -11.85
N TYR A 322 -22.02 -18.18 -11.85
CA TYR A 322 -21.92 -16.80 -12.33
C TYR A 322 -20.91 -16.75 -13.46
N GLY A 323 -21.40 -16.87 -14.69
CA GLY A 323 -20.53 -17.14 -15.84
C GLY A 323 -19.76 -18.46 -15.64
N PRO A 324 -18.43 -18.50 -15.80
CA PRO A 324 -17.64 -19.73 -15.64
C PRO A 324 -17.36 -20.09 -14.17
N ILE A 325 -17.67 -19.20 -13.22
CA ILE A 325 -17.35 -19.42 -11.80
C ILE A 325 -18.54 -20.07 -11.09
N GLN A 326 -18.35 -21.27 -10.56
CA GLN A 326 -19.29 -21.89 -9.63
C GLN A 326 -18.97 -21.42 -8.22
N VAL A 327 -20.00 -20.95 -7.50
CA VAL A 327 -19.90 -20.49 -6.11
C VAL A 327 -20.83 -21.34 -5.27
N GLU A 328 -20.31 -21.92 -4.20
CA GLU A 328 -21.05 -22.80 -3.30
C GLU A 328 -20.93 -22.31 -1.87
N PHE A 329 -22.07 -22.16 -1.21
CA PHE A 329 -22.15 -21.79 0.19
C PHE A 329 -21.70 -22.97 1.06
N VAL A 330 -20.80 -22.70 2.01
CA VAL A 330 -20.25 -23.71 2.92
C VAL A 330 -20.75 -23.50 4.33
N SER A 331 -20.57 -22.29 4.87
CA SER A 331 -21.02 -21.95 6.22
C SER A 331 -21.21 -20.44 6.38
N ALA A 332 -21.92 -20.05 7.42
CA ALA A 332 -22.04 -18.67 7.85
C ALA A 332 -21.82 -18.56 9.36
N ASP A 333 -21.35 -17.40 9.78
CA ASP A 333 -21.18 -17.03 11.18
C ASP A 333 -21.64 -15.58 11.39
N VAL A 334 -22.07 -15.26 12.61
CA VAL A 334 -22.63 -13.95 12.95
C VAL A 334 -22.04 -13.49 14.27
N ASP A 335 -21.36 -12.35 14.26
CA ASP A 335 -20.81 -11.69 15.44
C ASP A 335 -21.25 -10.22 15.49
N GLU A 336 -22.28 -9.93 16.29
CA GLU A 336 -22.83 -8.58 16.50
C GLU A 336 -23.10 -7.82 15.19
N ASP A 337 -22.18 -6.92 14.82
CA ASP A 337 -22.23 -6.05 13.65
C ASP A 337 -21.57 -6.65 12.39
N ASN A 338 -21.12 -7.91 12.45
CA ASN A 338 -20.37 -8.60 11.41
C ASN A 338 -21.06 -9.91 11.01
N LEU A 339 -21.41 -10.04 9.74
CA LEU A 339 -21.85 -11.30 9.15
C LEU A 339 -20.72 -11.89 8.32
N SER A 340 -20.44 -13.17 8.47
CA SER A 340 -19.44 -13.86 7.68
C SER A 340 -20.03 -15.05 6.95
N ARG A 341 -19.60 -15.30 5.72
CA ARG A 341 -19.99 -16.44 4.89
C ARG A 341 -18.74 -17.03 4.25
N ILE A 342 -18.62 -18.34 4.28
CA ILE A 342 -17.56 -19.06 3.60
C ILE A 342 -18.12 -19.65 2.33
N PHE A 343 -17.48 -19.35 1.21
CA PHE A 343 -17.81 -19.87 -0.11
C PHE A 343 -16.67 -20.73 -0.64
N ARG A 344 -17.03 -21.84 -1.30
CA ARG A 344 -16.13 -22.58 -2.17
C ARG A 344 -16.35 -22.11 -3.60
N ILE A 345 -15.30 -21.64 -4.25
CA ILE A 345 -15.36 -21.17 -5.65
C ILE A 345 -14.47 -22.02 -6.54
N CYS A 346 -14.92 -22.31 -7.77
CA CYS A 346 -14.10 -22.96 -8.79
C CYS A 346 -14.43 -22.43 -10.18
N ASN A 347 -13.43 -22.40 -11.06
CA ASN A 347 -13.63 -22.03 -12.45
C ASN A 347 -13.93 -23.28 -13.28
N MET A 348 -15.18 -23.44 -13.71
CA MET A 348 -15.63 -24.61 -14.48
C MET A 348 -15.03 -24.66 -15.89
N ALA A 349 -14.56 -23.53 -16.43
CA ALA A 349 -13.83 -23.46 -17.68
C ALA A 349 -12.33 -23.78 -17.52
N ARG A 350 -11.80 -23.74 -16.28
CA ARG A 350 -10.41 -24.08 -15.95
C ARG A 350 -10.33 -25.02 -14.74
N PRO A 351 -10.83 -26.27 -14.83
CA PRO A 351 -10.89 -27.18 -13.67
C PRO A 351 -9.52 -27.49 -13.04
N GLN A 352 -8.44 -27.39 -13.82
CA GLN A 352 -7.06 -27.59 -13.36
C GLN A 352 -6.61 -26.56 -12.31
N ASP A 353 -7.25 -25.39 -12.26
CA ASP A 353 -6.93 -24.34 -11.28
C ASP A 353 -7.42 -24.70 -9.87
N GLY A 354 -8.22 -25.77 -9.75
CA GLY A 354 -8.78 -26.25 -8.48
C GLY A 354 -9.90 -25.36 -7.93
N TYR A 355 -10.25 -25.60 -6.66
CA TYR A 355 -11.18 -24.76 -5.92
C TYR A 355 -10.43 -23.86 -4.93
N ARG A 356 -11.07 -22.75 -4.55
CA ARG A 356 -10.61 -21.83 -3.51
C ARG A 356 -11.70 -21.62 -2.48
N MET A 357 -11.30 -21.40 -1.23
CA MET A 357 -12.20 -20.97 -0.17
C MET A 357 -12.10 -19.45 -0.06
N VAL A 358 -13.24 -18.78 -0.02
CA VAL A 358 -13.32 -17.32 0.11
C VAL A 358 -14.22 -16.98 1.28
N GLN A 359 -13.72 -16.17 2.20
CA GLN A 359 -14.54 -15.63 3.28
C GLN A 359 -15.09 -14.26 2.90
N HIS A 360 -16.41 -14.17 2.85
CA HIS A 360 -17.17 -12.95 2.63
C HIS A 360 -17.60 -12.38 3.97
N PHE A 361 -17.14 -11.17 4.28
CA PHE A 361 -17.51 -10.40 5.44
C PHE A 361 -18.46 -9.28 5.03
N GLN A 362 -19.56 -9.13 5.75
CA GLN A 362 -20.51 -8.05 5.58
C GLN A 362 -20.64 -7.30 6.89
N PHE A 363 -20.20 -6.04 6.88
CA PHE A 363 -20.27 -5.15 8.03
C PHE A 363 -21.61 -4.41 8.04
N ILE A 364 -22.49 -4.79 8.97
CA ILE A 364 -23.81 -4.17 9.15
C ILE A 364 -23.78 -3.01 10.14
N GLY A 365 -22.69 -2.85 10.89
CA GLY A 365 -22.49 -1.75 11.85
C GLY A 365 -22.27 -0.37 11.22
N TRP A 366 -22.49 -0.18 9.92
CA TRP A 366 -22.29 1.11 9.23
C TRP A 366 -23.57 1.59 8.54
N PRO A 367 -24.47 2.29 9.26
CA PRO A 367 -25.77 2.71 8.72
C PRO A 367 -25.61 3.63 7.49
N ALA A 368 -26.49 3.52 6.51
CA ALA A 368 -26.42 4.28 5.25
C ALA A 368 -26.42 5.82 5.44
N TYR A 369 -27.09 6.31 6.48
CA TYR A 369 -27.24 7.75 6.78
C TYR A 369 -26.06 8.37 7.54
N ARG A 370 -25.01 7.58 7.85
CA ARG A 370 -23.81 8.07 8.54
C ARG A 370 -22.56 7.96 7.67
N ASP A 371 -21.69 8.94 7.84
CA ASP A 371 -20.37 8.95 7.22
C ASP A 371 -19.41 7.95 7.85
N THR A 372 -19.60 7.59 9.13
CA THR A 372 -18.72 6.71 9.90
C THR A 372 -19.51 5.70 10.76
N PRO A 373 -18.92 4.54 11.10
CA PRO A 373 -19.51 3.60 12.06
C PRO A 373 -19.63 4.24 13.44
N PRO A 374 -20.70 3.97 14.21
CA PRO A 374 -20.80 4.40 15.61
C PRO A 374 -19.76 3.73 16.52
N SER A 375 -19.36 2.49 16.20
CA SER A 375 -18.47 1.67 17.02
C SER A 375 -17.13 1.41 16.33
N LYS A 376 -16.08 2.01 16.89
CA LYS A 376 -14.67 1.77 16.50
C LYS A 376 -14.22 0.35 16.84
N ARG A 377 -14.74 -0.21 17.93
CA ARG A 377 -14.46 -1.60 18.32
C ARG A 377 -15.00 -2.59 17.30
N SER A 378 -16.19 -2.33 16.73
CA SER A 378 -16.82 -3.24 15.76
C SER A 378 -16.03 -3.33 14.46
N ILE A 379 -15.50 -2.20 13.94
CA ILE A 379 -14.64 -2.23 12.75
C ILE A 379 -13.27 -2.88 13.05
N LEU A 380 -12.70 -2.68 14.25
CA LEU A 380 -11.47 -3.36 14.65
C LEU A 380 -11.66 -4.88 14.82
N LYS A 381 -12.83 -5.33 15.28
CA LYS A 381 -13.19 -6.76 15.30
C LYS A 381 -13.19 -7.33 13.88
N LEU A 382 -13.75 -6.62 12.90
CA LEU A 382 -13.74 -7.03 11.50
C LEU A 382 -12.30 -7.20 10.97
N VAL A 383 -11.42 -6.23 11.25
CA VAL A 383 -10.01 -6.29 10.84
C VAL A 383 -9.30 -7.51 11.46
N ARG A 384 -9.53 -7.77 12.76
CA ARG A 384 -8.96 -8.94 13.43
C ARG A 384 -9.49 -10.25 12.85
N TRP A 385 -10.78 -10.31 12.49
CA TRP A 385 -11.38 -11.49 11.89
C TRP A 385 -10.82 -11.75 10.49
N LEU A 386 -10.68 -10.70 9.68
CA LEU A 386 -10.04 -10.76 8.37
C LEU A 386 -8.59 -11.28 8.47
N ASN A 387 -7.78 -10.68 9.35
CA ASN A 387 -6.37 -11.06 9.50
C ASN A 387 -6.23 -12.52 9.95
N LYS A 388 -7.07 -12.95 10.91
CA LYS A 388 -7.08 -14.35 11.37
C LYS A 388 -7.38 -15.32 10.24
N TRP A 389 -8.32 -14.99 9.35
CA TRP A 389 -8.64 -15.84 8.21
C TRP A 389 -7.49 -15.94 7.23
N GLN A 390 -6.90 -14.80 6.84
CA GLN A 390 -5.78 -14.79 5.90
C GLN A 390 -4.57 -15.55 6.47
N GLU A 391 -4.21 -15.31 7.73
CA GLU A 391 -3.12 -16.04 8.39
C GLU A 391 -3.34 -17.57 8.37
N GLN A 392 -4.58 -18.03 8.59
CA GLN A 392 -4.91 -19.45 8.60
C GLN A 392 -5.00 -20.08 7.20
N TYR A 393 -5.47 -19.34 6.20
CA TYR A 393 -5.78 -19.88 4.88
C TYR A 393 -4.63 -19.72 3.86
N ASP A 394 -3.96 -18.57 3.88
CA ASP A 394 -2.97 -18.18 2.87
C ASP A 394 -1.66 -17.66 3.47
N GLY A 395 -1.45 -17.86 4.78
CA GLY A 395 -0.24 -17.39 5.47
C GLY A 395 -0.15 -15.87 5.60
N GLY A 396 -1.25 -15.15 5.38
CA GLY A 396 -1.30 -13.69 5.47
C GLY A 396 -0.81 -12.99 4.20
N GLU A 397 -0.85 -13.67 3.04
CA GLU A 397 -0.53 -13.12 1.71
C GLU A 397 -1.77 -12.98 0.82
N GLY A 398 -2.95 -13.31 1.32
CA GLY A 398 -4.21 -13.22 0.60
C GLY A 398 -4.61 -11.81 0.23
N ARG A 399 -5.28 -11.68 -0.92
CA ARG A 399 -5.90 -10.41 -1.32
C ARG A 399 -7.32 -10.30 -0.81
N THR A 400 -7.71 -9.08 -0.46
CA THR A 400 -9.07 -8.76 -0.02
C THR A 400 -9.76 -7.86 -1.03
N VAL A 401 -10.90 -8.31 -1.56
CA VAL A 401 -11.79 -7.43 -2.31
C VAL A 401 -12.57 -6.58 -1.31
N VAL A 402 -12.50 -5.25 -1.41
CA VAL A 402 -13.24 -4.34 -0.53
C VAL A 402 -14.21 -3.54 -1.37
N HIS A 403 -15.50 -3.54 -1.00
CA HIS A 403 -16.50 -2.77 -1.71
C HIS A 403 -17.50 -2.10 -0.77
N CYS A 404 -18.00 -0.97 -1.26
CA CYS A 404 -19.13 -0.25 -0.73
C CYS A 404 -20.01 0.13 -1.94
N LEU A 405 -20.84 1.17 -1.86
CA LEU A 405 -21.66 1.59 -3.01
C LEU A 405 -20.81 1.87 -4.27
N THR A 406 -19.81 2.75 -4.17
CA THR A 406 -18.97 3.21 -5.30
C THR A 406 -17.50 2.79 -5.21
N GLY A 407 -17.12 2.02 -4.18
CA GLY A 407 -15.72 1.64 -3.94
C GLY A 407 -14.83 2.82 -3.56
N GLY A 408 -15.36 3.74 -2.76
CA GLY A 408 -14.68 4.97 -2.32
C GLY A 408 -14.71 5.12 -0.82
N GLY A 409 -15.18 6.27 -0.31
CA GLY A 409 -15.34 6.65 1.10
C GLY A 409 -15.18 5.52 2.12
N ARG A 410 -16.21 4.68 2.29
CA ARG A 410 -16.20 3.57 3.27
C ARG A 410 -15.10 2.54 3.01
N SER A 411 -14.93 2.13 1.75
CA SER A 411 -13.87 1.21 1.34
C SER A 411 -12.48 1.79 1.62
N GLY A 412 -12.29 3.09 1.37
CA GLY A 412 -11.06 3.79 1.69
C GLY A 412 -10.80 3.91 3.18
N THR A 413 -11.82 4.19 3.99
CA THR A 413 -11.68 4.19 5.44
C THR A 413 -11.27 2.81 5.95
N PHE A 414 -11.88 1.73 5.45
CA PHE A 414 -11.52 0.37 5.86
C PHE A 414 -10.10 0.01 5.45
N CYS A 415 -9.72 0.26 4.19
CA CYS A 415 -8.35 0.00 3.71
C CYS A 415 -7.32 0.82 4.52
N ALA A 416 -7.61 2.09 4.80
CA ALA A 416 -6.74 2.92 5.63
C ALA A 416 -6.62 2.39 7.06
N VAL A 417 -7.73 1.95 7.68
CA VAL A 417 -7.68 1.33 9.01
C VAL A 417 -6.82 0.06 9.01
N CYS A 418 -6.96 -0.82 8.01
CA CYS A 418 -6.09 -1.99 7.87
C CYS A 418 -4.61 -1.59 7.78
N SER A 419 -4.26 -0.65 6.89
CA SER A 419 -2.88 -0.18 6.73
C SER A 419 -2.33 0.48 7.99
N ILE A 420 -3.14 1.23 8.75
CA ILE A 420 -2.71 1.83 10.03
C ILE A 420 -2.51 0.74 11.10
N CYS A 421 -3.36 -0.26 11.17
CA CYS A 421 -3.15 -1.40 12.08
C CYS A 421 -1.85 -2.15 11.77
N GLU A 422 -1.55 -2.38 10.49
CA GLU A 422 -0.29 -2.97 10.03
C GLU A 422 0.91 -2.10 10.40
N MET A 423 0.83 -0.78 10.16
CA MET A 423 1.90 0.19 10.45
C MET A 423 2.23 0.26 11.95
N ILE A 424 1.20 0.25 12.80
CA ILE A 424 1.36 0.19 14.27
C ILE A 424 2.09 -1.09 14.68
N GLN A 425 1.72 -2.23 14.10
CA GLN A 425 2.30 -3.52 14.45
C GLN A 425 3.74 -3.70 13.96
N GLN A 426 4.05 -3.25 12.73
CA GLN A 426 5.34 -3.48 12.10
C GLN A 426 6.37 -2.41 12.43
N GLN A 427 5.98 -1.14 12.42
CA GLN A 427 6.93 -0.02 12.50
C GLN A 427 6.76 0.85 13.76
N SER A 428 5.74 0.60 14.59
CA SER A 428 5.44 1.42 15.77
C SER A 428 5.26 2.92 15.45
N ILE A 429 4.73 3.22 14.26
CA ILE A 429 4.38 4.58 13.82
C ILE A 429 2.94 4.62 13.31
N ILE A 430 2.37 5.82 13.23
CA ILE A 430 1.05 6.08 12.67
C ILE A 430 1.15 7.27 11.72
N ASP A 431 0.79 7.09 10.45
CA ASP A 431 0.73 8.16 9.45
C ASP A 431 -0.57 8.09 8.65
N VAL A 432 -1.62 8.71 9.19
CA VAL A 432 -2.95 8.72 8.56
C VAL A 432 -2.92 9.50 7.25
N PHE A 433 -2.23 10.64 7.20
CA PHE A 433 -2.17 11.50 6.02
C PHE A 433 -1.55 10.79 4.83
N HIS A 434 -0.34 10.23 4.96
CA HIS A 434 0.32 9.56 3.83
C HIS A 434 -0.39 8.26 3.46
N THR A 435 -0.96 7.53 4.43
CA THR A 435 -1.78 6.34 4.15
C THR A 435 -2.95 6.68 3.23
N VAL A 436 -3.73 7.72 3.55
CA VAL A 436 -4.87 8.12 2.72
C VAL A 436 -4.41 8.73 1.40
N LYS A 437 -3.31 9.49 1.38
CA LYS A 437 -2.71 10.01 0.14
C LYS A 437 -2.34 8.88 -0.82
N THR A 438 -1.71 7.81 -0.34
CA THR A 438 -1.37 6.63 -1.15
C THR A 438 -2.62 5.96 -1.74
N LEU A 439 -3.70 5.83 -0.98
CA LEU A 439 -4.98 5.34 -1.52
C LEU A 439 -5.54 6.27 -2.61
N ARG A 440 -5.48 7.60 -2.37
CA ARG A 440 -5.97 8.62 -3.30
C ARG A 440 -5.16 8.76 -4.59
N ASN A 441 -3.89 8.38 -4.56
CA ASN A 441 -3.05 8.28 -5.76
C ASN A 441 -3.57 7.23 -6.76
N ASN A 442 -4.30 6.22 -6.29
CA ASN A 442 -4.86 5.15 -7.14
C ASN A 442 -6.35 5.38 -7.46
N LYS A 443 -7.10 5.96 -6.52
CA LYS A 443 -8.52 6.31 -6.70
C LYS A 443 -8.86 7.55 -5.87
N SER A 444 -9.25 8.65 -6.52
CA SER A 444 -9.35 9.97 -5.88
C SER A 444 -10.39 10.06 -4.76
N ASN A 445 -11.44 9.25 -4.80
CA ASN A 445 -12.54 9.25 -3.83
C ASN A 445 -12.33 8.24 -2.67
N MET A 446 -11.09 8.04 -2.25
CA MET A 446 -10.77 7.24 -1.07
C MET A 446 -10.80 8.15 0.17
N VAL A 447 -11.60 7.77 1.18
CA VAL A 447 -11.87 8.57 2.39
C VAL A 447 -12.43 9.94 1.98
N ASP A 448 -13.73 9.98 1.69
CA ASP A 448 -14.37 11.10 1.00
C ASP A 448 -14.69 12.29 1.91
N THR A 449 -14.86 12.05 3.21
CA THR A 449 -15.29 13.07 4.16
C THR A 449 -14.28 13.30 5.28
N LEU A 450 -14.30 14.51 5.84
CA LEU A 450 -13.49 14.84 7.01
C LEU A 450 -13.82 13.93 8.20
N ASP A 451 -15.07 13.52 8.35
CA ASP A 451 -15.49 12.64 9.45
C ASP A 451 -14.89 11.24 9.29
N GLN A 452 -14.83 10.70 8.06
CA GLN A 452 -14.11 9.47 7.76
C GLN A 452 -12.61 9.58 8.05
N TYR A 453 -11.99 10.71 7.70
CA TYR A 453 -10.58 10.96 7.97
C TYR A 453 -10.28 11.03 9.48
N LYS A 454 -11.08 11.78 10.24
CA LYS A 454 -11.00 11.83 11.71
C LYS A 454 -11.22 10.46 12.34
N PHE A 455 -12.16 9.69 11.81
CA PHE A 455 -12.47 8.36 12.33
C PHE A 455 -11.26 7.42 12.26
N ILE A 456 -10.39 7.53 11.25
CA ILE A 456 -9.17 6.71 11.17
C ILE A 456 -8.24 7.01 12.36
N TYR A 457 -8.04 8.28 12.71
CA TYR A 457 -7.28 8.66 13.91
C TYR A 457 -7.91 8.12 15.19
N GLU A 458 -9.24 8.19 15.33
CA GLU A 458 -9.93 7.66 16.49
C GLU A 458 -9.82 6.13 16.60
N VAL A 459 -9.91 5.42 15.47
CA VAL A 459 -9.71 3.97 15.42
C VAL A 459 -8.28 3.61 15.81
N ALA A 460 -7.28 4.36 15.34
CA ALA A 460 -5.89 4.16 15.75
C ALA A 460 -5.72 4.30 17.28
N LEU A 461 -6.37 5.31 17.89
CA LEU A 461 -6.35 5.50 19.34
C LEU A 461 -7.00 4.34 20.11
N ASP A 462 -8.15 3.87 19.64
CA ASP A 462 -8.87 2.72 20.24
C ASP A 462 -8.09 1.41 20.05
N TYR A 463 -7.40 1.26 18.92
CA TYR A 463 -6.53 0.12 18.64
C TYR A 463 -5.35 0.07 19.61
N LEU A 464 -4.67 1.20 19.81
CA LEU A 464 -3.59 1.31 20.80
C LEU A 464 -4.05 1.02 22.23
N SER A 465 -5.29 1.39 22.56
CA SER A 465 -5.88 1.13 23.88
C SER A 465 -6.29 -0.34 24.10
N SER A 466 -6.19 -1.17 23.06
CA SER A 466 -6.50 -2.61 23.13
C SER A 466 -5.28 -3.50 23.38
N PHE A 467 -4.07 -2.93 23.43
CA PHE A 467 -2.83 -3.63 23.73
C PHE A 467 -2.51 -3.64 25.23
#